data_AF-A0A178MHA2-F1
#
_entry.id   AF-A0A178MHA2-F1
#
_cell.length_a   1.000
_cell.length_b   1.000
_cell.length_c   1.000
_cell.angle_alpha   90.00
_cell.angle_beta   90.00
_cell.angle_gamma   90.00
#
_symmetry.space_group_name_H-M   'P 1'
#
loop_
_entity.id
_entity.type
_entity.pdbx_description
1 polymer ?
#
loop_
_entity_poly.entity_id
_entity_poly.type
_entity_poly.pdbx_seq_one_letter_code
_entity_poly.pdbx_strand_id
1 'polypeptide(L)'
;MAKFHNEHEPLGGSLFSKTTVICAILALIAAVILAKRMVLGLGSVTNLNNGYPWGIWIVYDVVIGTAFACGGYAMAILCYVLNKGEYHPMVRPALLASAFGYTLGGISIVFDLGRWWNAWHILVPSYWNTGSVMFEVALCVMAYIVVLWIEFSPAILTKFGLKDSKKKLEKILFVFVALGVLLPSMHQSSLGTLLVVMGYQIHPLWQTPILPLLFLASAITMGFSIVVFEALLGASAFNRSVRHEMPQLAKLARIIQGMMVAYLVIRFGDIVVRGAIAELFTSGIRSLMFWIEIALFATPVVLFAKAENRMSKKALWIGACSLLLAGALYRLDAFLVAYQTGAGWSYFPSVQELLVTIGIIATEILLYVVFVRKFPVFYTHKLTPAELAAAHEK
;
A
#
# COMPACT_ATOMS: atom_id res chain seq x y z
N MET A 1 -6.93 -26.34 29.91
CA MET A 1 -7.32 -25.27 28.98
C MET A 1 -7.22 -23.94 29.72
N ALA A 2 -6.13 -23.20 29.53
CA ALA A 2 -5.99 -21.88 30.15
C ALA A 2 -7.03 -20.93 29.55
N LYS A 3 -7.80 -20.24 30.40
CA LYS A 3 -8.71 -19.16 29.99
C LYS A 3 -7.87 -18.03 29.37
N PHE A 4 -7.90 -17.91 28.04
CA PHE A 4 -7.27 -16.81 27.32
C PHE A 4 -8.08 -15.53 27.56
N HIS A 5 -7.51 -14.57 28.28
CA HIS A 5 -8.03 -13.20 28.27
C HIS A 5 -7.56 -12.53 26.97
N ASN A 6 -8.47 -12.51 25.99
CA ASN A 6 -8.26 -11.95 24.67
C ASN A 6 -8.39 -10.42 24.72
N GLU A 7 -7.34 -9.72 25.17
CA GLU A 7 -7.36 -8.26 25.24
C GLU A 7 -6.25 -7.67 24.38
N HIS A 8 -6.65 -6.86 23.40
CA HIS A 8 -5.73 -5.97 22.70
C HIS A 8 -5.32 -4.88 23.71
N GLU A 9 -4.03 -4.65 23.88
CA GLU A 9 -3.51 -3.59 24.75
C GLU A 9 -2.69 -2.58 23.93
N PRO A 10 -2.67 -1.29 24.34
CA PRO A 10 -1.73 -0.33 23.78
C PRO A 10 -0.29 -0.73 24.14
N LEU A 11 0.66 -0.52 23.22
CA LEU A 11 2.08 -0.85 23.48
C LEU A 11 2.71 0.01 24.59
N GLY A 12 2.17 1.22 24.84
CA GLY A 12 2.75 2.16 25.80
C GLY A 12 4.11 2.73 25.37
N GLY A 13 4.81 3.38 26.30
CA GLY A 13 6.14 3.98 26.08
C GLY A 13 6.14 5.46 25.68
N SER A 14 7.33 6.09 25.73
CA SER A 14 7.54 7.51 25.39
C SER A 14 7.25 7.79 23.93
N LEU A 15 6.49 8.86 23.63
CA LEU A 15 6.27 9.33 22.26
C LEU A 15 7.51 9.98 21.63
N PHE A 16 8.51 10.34 22.43
CA PHE A 16 9.73 11.00 21.97
C PHE A 16 10.85 9.97 21.82
N SER A 17 11.13 9.60 20.58
CA SER A 17 12.24 8.74 20.15
C SER A 17 13.00 9.42 19.01
N LYS A 18 14.23 8.97 18.72
CA LYS A 18 14.99 9.52 17.59
C LYS A 18 14.19 9.43 16.28
N THR A 19 13.54 8.30 16.03
CA THR A 19 12.68 8.07 14.85
C THR A 19 11.53 9.05 14.78
N THR A 20 10.76 9.22 15.85
CA THR A 20 9.60 10.13 15.84
C THR A 20 10.01 11.60 15.69
N VAL A 21 11.16 12.00 16.23
CA VAL A 21 11.69 13.36 16.05
C VAL A 21 12.11 13.59 14.60
N ILE A 22 12.87 12.66 14.00
CA ILE A 22 13.26 12.75 12.59
C ILE A 22 12.02 12.79 11.68
N CYS A 23 11.05 11.91 11.92
CA CYS A 23 9.81 11.89 11.15
C CYS A 23 9.00 13.18 11.31
N ALA A 24 8.94 13.75 12.51
CA ALA A 24 8.26 15.04 12.75
C ALA A 24 8.94 16.21 12.01
N ILE A 25 10.27 16.23 11.96
CA ILE A 25 11.01 17.25 11.21
C ILE A 25 10.72 17.13 9.70
N LEU A 26 10.78 15.92 9.14
CA LEU A 26 10.47 15.68 7.73
C LEU A 26 9.02 16.02 7.39
N ALA A 27 8.07 15.66 8.26
CA ALA A 27 6.67 16.02 8.12
C ALA A 27 6.47 17.55 8.13
N LEU A 28 7.18 18.27 9.01
CA LEU A 28 7.14 19.73 9.05
C LEU A 28 7.70 20.36 7.77
N ILE A 29 8.81 19.84 7.25
CA ILE A 29 9.38 20.30 5.97
C ILE A 29 8.36 20.12 4.83
N ALA A 30 7.73 18.94 4.74
CA ALA A 30 6.70 18.71 3.74
C ALA A 30 5.50 19.64 3.94
N ALA A 31 5.03 19.87 5.17
CA ALA A 31 3.93 20.80 5.45
C ALA A 31 4.24 22.24 4.97
N VAL A 32 5.47 22.72 5.17
CA VAL A 32 5.90 24.04 4.68
C VAL A 32 5.91 24.10 3.15
N ILE A 33 6.41 23.05 2.49
CA ILE A 33 6.42 22.96 1.02
C ILE A 33 5.00 22.89 0.46
N LEU A 34 4.12 22.10 1.09
CA LEU A 34 2.70 22.00 0.72
C LEU A 34 1.99 23.35 0.88
N ALA A 35 2.26 24.08 1.96
CA ALA A 35 1.74 25.44 2.16
C ALA A 35 2.24 26.40 1.07
N LYS A 36 3.53 26.36 0.74
CA LYS A 36 4.11 27.12 -0.38
C LYS A 36 3.39 26.80 -1.69
N ARG A 37 3.13 25.52 -1.98
CA ARG A 37 2.37 25.07 -3.16
C ARG A 37 0.95 25.64 -3.17
N MET A 38 0.23 25.65 -2.03
CA MET A 38 -1.14 26.21 -1.96
C MET A 38 -1.20 27.69 -2.35
N VAL A 39 -0.15 28.45 -2.02
CA VAL A 39 -0.13 29.91 -2.23
C VAL A 39 0.49 30.29 -3.58
N LEU A 40 1.59 29.64 -3.96
CA LEU A 40 2.38 30.01 -5.15
C LEU A 40 2.13 29.11 -6.37
N GLY A 41 1.29 28.08 -6.23
CA GLY A 41 0.94 27.15 -7.30
C GLY A 41 1.94 26.00 -7.50
N LEU A 42 1.59 25.06 -8.38
CA LEU A 42 2.34 23.82 -8.64
C LEU A 42 3.76 24.06 -9.17
N GLY A 43 3.95 25.03 -10.06
CA GLY A 43 5.26 25.34 -10.64
C GLY A 43 6.28 25.88 -9.65
N SER A 44 5.86 26.28 -8.44
CA SER A 44 6.78 26.76 -7.40
C SER A 44 7.50 25.63 -6.65
N VAL A 45 6.97 24.40 -6.75
CA VAL A 45 7.41 23.21 -6.01
C VAL A 45 7.78 22.07 -6.95
N THR A 46 7.12 21.94 -8.09
CA THR A 46 7.27 20.79 -8.99
C THR A 46 7.98 21.16 -10.28
N ASN A 47 8.67 20.20 -10.88
CA ASN A 47 9.25 20.31 -12.24
C ASN A 47 8.27 19.79 -13.32
N LEU A 48 6.98 19.72 -13.01
CA LEU A 48 5.94 19.31 -13.96
C LEU A 48 5.88 20.28 -15.15
N ASN A 49 5.44 19.76 -16.29
CA ASN A 49 5.26 20.54 -17.50
C ASN A 49 4.12 19.95 -18.33
N ASN A 50 3.75 20.62 -19.44
CA ASN A 50 2.61 20.18 -20.24
C ASN A 50 2.80 18.79 -20.88
N GLY A 51 4.04 18.34 -21.05
CA GLY A 51 4.33 16.97 -21.50
C GLY A 51 4.27 15.94 -20.38
N TYR A 52 4.69 16.31 -19.17
CA TYR A 52 4.71 15.46 -17.97
C TYR A 52 3.85 16.08 -16.87
N PRO A 53 2.53 15.88 -16.93
CA PRO A 53 1.61 16.45 -15.95
C PRO A 53 1.64 15.70 -14.61
N TRP A 54 2.16 14.48 -14.58
CA TRP A 54 2.35 13.67 -13.37
C TRP A 54 3.83 13.41 -13.12
N GLY A 55 4.21 13.56 -11.86
CA GLY A 55 5.58 13.42 -11.39
C GLY A 55 5.71 12.38 -10.29
N ILE A 56 6.89 12.30 -9.69
CA ILE A 56 7.18 11.34 -8.62
C ILE A 56 6.21 11.46 -7.45
N TRP A 57 5.75 12.67 -7.16
CA TRP A 57 4.84 12.96 -6.06
C TRP A 57 3.56 12.14 -6.17
N ILE A 58 2.78 12.31 -7.24
CA ILE A 58 1.51 11.59 -7.40
C ILE A 58 1.73 10.09 -7.62
N VAL A 59 2.78 9.72 -8.35
CA VAL A 59 3.10 8.31 -8.63
C VAL A 59 3.42 7.58 -7.32
N TYR A 60 4.20 8.19 -6.43
CA TYR A 60 4.44 7.58 -5.14
C TYR A 60 3.20 7.64 -4.26
N ASP A 61 2.68 8.82 -3.93
CA ASP A 61 1.68 8.98 -2.87
C ASP A 61 0.36 8.28 -3.18
N VAL A 62 -0.04 8.25 -4.45
CA VAL A 62 -1.31 7.66 -4.87
C VAL A 62 -1.09 6.28 -5.45
N VAL A 63 -0.24 6.12 -6.46
CA VAL A 63 -0.16 4.84 -7.17
C VAL A 63 0.53 3.78 -6.31
N ILE A 64 1.68 4.12 -5.71
CA ILE A 64 2.45 3.19 -4.86
C ILE A 64 1.90 3.15 -3.44
N GLY A 65 1.64 4.30 -2.84
CA GLY A 65 1.19 4.46 -1.46
C GLY A 65 -0.12 3.74 -1.19
N THR A 66 -1.11 3.89 -2.07
CA THR A 66 -2.39 3.16 -1.91
C THR A 66 -2.23 1.65 -2.11
N ALA A 67 -1.26 1.21 -2.91
CA ALA A 67 -0.94 -0.21 -3.07
C ALA A 67 -0.24 -0.79 -1.83
N PHE A 68 0.66 -0.04 -1.19
CA PHE A 68 1.19 -0.38 0.14
C PHE A 68 0.09 -0.37 1.20
N ALA A 69 -0.90 0.51 1.08
CA ALA A 69 -2.04 0.55 1.98
C ALA A 69 -3.05 -0.59 1.71
N CYS A 70 -2.83 -1.52 0.77
CA CYS A 70 -3.76 -2.63 0.48
C CYS A 70 -3.72 -3.79 1.50
N GLY A 71 -2.97 -3.68 2.59
CA GLY A 71 -2.88 -4.75 3.61
C GLY A 71 -4.23 -5.17 4.18
N GLY A 72 -5.02 -4.23 4.68
CA GLY A 72 -6.37 -4.47 5.20
C GLY A 72 -7.32 -5.09 4.16
N TYR A 73 -7.28 -4.59 2.93
CA TYR A 73 -8.04 -5.15 1.80
C TYR A 73 -7.68 -6.61 1.51
N ALA A 74 -6.39 -6.92 1.38
CA ALA A 74 -5.92 -8.28 1.11
C ALA A 74 -6.28 -9.23 2.27
N MET A 75 -6.12 -8.77 3.52
CA MET A 75 -6.51 -9.54 4.69
C MET A 75 -8.02 -9.72 4.82
N ALA A 76 -8.83 -8.74 4.39
CA ALA A 76 -10.29 -8.86 4.38
C ALA A 76 -10.74 -9.95 3.41
N ILE A 77 -10.20 -9.99 2.18
CA ILE A 77 -10.45 -11.10 1.24
C ILE A 77 -10.08 -12.44 1.88
N LEU A 78 -8.86 -12.54 2.41
CA LEU A 78 -8.36 -13.81 2.93
C LEU A 78 -9.16 -14.29 4.15
N CYS A 79 -9.50 -13.41 5.09
CA CYS A 79 -10.17 -13.79 6.34
C CYS A 79 -11.66 -14.04 6.16
N TYR A 80 -12.34 -13.15 5.43
CA TYR A 80 -13.80 -13.14 5.37
C TYR A 80 -14.34 -13.89 4.16
N VAL A 81 -13.61 -13.95 3.05
CA VAL A 81 -14.05 -14.67 1.83
C VAL A 81 -13.46 -16.08 1.80
N LEU A 82 -12.16 -16.24 2.06
CA LEU A 82 -11.45 -17.49 1.78
C LEU A 82 -11.23 -18.40 2.99
N ASN A 83 -11.07 -17.89 4.22
CA ASN A 83 -10.48 -18.69 5.31
C ASN A 83 -11.17 -18.66 6.69
N LYS A 84 -12.46 -18.35 6.77
CA LYS A 84 -13.30 -18.52 8.00
C LYS A 84 -12.63 -18.02 9.32
N GLY A 85 -11.83 -16.95 9.28
CA GLY A 85 -11.28 -16.30 10.48
C GLY A 85 -9.89 -16.74 11.00
N GLU A 86 -9.13 -17.59 10.31
CA GLU A 86 -7.81 -18.06 10.83
C GLU A 86 -6.76 -16.94 11.01
N TYR A 87 -6.81 -15.89 10.18
CA TYR A 87 -5.86 -14.78 10.21
C TYR A 87 -6.40 -13.53 10.94
N HIS A 88 -7.50 -13.68 11.70
CA HIS A 88 -8.15 -12.60 12.43
C HIS A 88 -7.21 -11.72 13.29
N PRO A 89 -6.15 -12.25 13.94
CA PRO A 89 -5.23 -11.41 14.70
C PRO A 89 -4.48 -10.35 13.88
N MET A 90 -4.25 -10.60 12.58
CA MET A 90 -3.51 -9.68 11.69
C MET A 90 -4.41 -8.64 11.02
N VAL A 91 -5.74 -8.82 11.06
CA VAL A 91 -6.71 -7.94 10.39
C VAL A 91 -6.67 -6.53 10.95
N ARG A 92 -6.62 -6.35 12.28
CA ARG A 92 -6.68 -5.02 12.90
C ARG A 92 -5.43 -4.16 12.63
N PRO A 93 -4.20 -4.68 12.78
CA PRO A 93 -3.01 -3.93 12.38
C PRO A 93 -3.03 -3.55 10.89
N ALA A 94 -3.40 -4.50 10.02
CA ALA A 94 -3.47 -4.28 8.58
C ALA A 94 -4.53 -3.23 8.19
N LEU A 95 -5.72 -3.27 8.80
CA LEU A 95 -6.77 -2.26 8.58
C LEU A 95 -6.35 -0.88 9.07
N LEU A 96 -5.62 -0.78 10.18
CA LEU A 96 -5.13 0.49 10.68
C LEU A 96 -4.09 1.10 9.73
N ALA A 97 -3.14 0.29 9.27
CA ALA A 97 -2.16 0.71 8.26
C ALA A 97 -2.87 1.18 6.99
N SER A 98 -3.84 0.39 6.49
CA SER A 98 -4.69 0.79 5.36
C SER A 98 -5.43 2.11 5.60
N ALA A 99 -6.06 2.29 6.76
CA ALA A 99 -6.78 3.51 7.08
C ALA A 99 -5.86 4.75 7.01
N PHE A 100 -4.63 4.67 7.54
CA PHE A 100 -3.67 5.77 7.43
C PHE A 100 -3.19 5.99 6.01
N GLY A 101 -2.71 4.94 5.34
CA GLY A 101 -2.14 5.06 4.00
C GLY A 101 -3.16 5.60 3.00
N TYR A 102 -4.41 5.10 3.03
CA TYR A 102 -5.47 5.62 2.16
C TYR A 102 -5.90 7.04 2.53
N THR A 103 -5.98 7.38 3.82
CA THR A 103 -6.33 8.75 4.24
C THR A 103 -5.26 9.75 3.79
N LEU A 104 -3.98 9.43 3.97
CA LEU A 104 -2.87 10.27 3.55
C LEU A 104 -2.78 10.37 2.02
N GLY A 105 -2.98 9.26 1.30
CA GLY A 105 -3.07 9.28 -0.16
C GLY A 105 -4.22 10.15 -0.67
N GLY A 106 -5.40 10.05 -0.05
CA GLY A 106 -6.55 10.89 -0.37
C GLY A 106 -6.29 12.38 -0.10
N ILE A 107 -5.63 12.71 1.00
CA ILE A 107 -5.21 14.08 1.31
C ILE A 107 -4.18 14.57 0.27
N SER A 108 -3.20 13.75 -0.11
CA SER A 108 -2.19 14.12 -1.10
C SER A 108 -2.81 14.47 -2.45
N ILE A 109 -3.86 13.76 -2.89
CA ILE A 109 -4.60 14.10 -4.12
C ILE A 109 -5.13 15.54 -4.07
N VAL A 110 -5.68 15.99 -2.95
CA VAL A 110 -6.18 17.38 -2.80
C VAL A 110 -5.03 18.38 -2.97
N PHE A 111 -3.86 18.04 -2.44
CA PHE A 111 -2.64 18.84 -2.60
C PHE A 111 -2.00 18.73 -3.99
N ASP A 112 -2.40 17.78 -4.82
CA ASP A 112 -1.91 17.63 -6.20
C ASP A 112 -2.79 18.40 -7.20
N LEU A 113 -4.09 18.53 -6.94
CA LEU A 113 -5.05 19.24 -7.80
C LEU A 113 -4.73 20.73 -7.99
N GLY A 114 -4.43 21.16 -9.22
CA GLY A 114 -4.09 22.56 -9.52
C GLY A 114 -5.15 23.58 -9.06
N ARG A 115 -6.43 23.21 -9.09
CA ARG A 115 -7.55 23.98 -8.53
C ARG A 115 -8.20 23.21 -7.38
N TRP A 116 -7.44 23.01 -6.30
CA TRP A 116 -7.86 22.21 -5.14
C TRP A 116 -9.18 22.66 -4.51
N TRP A 117 -9.53 23.96 -4.58
CA TRP A 117 -10.81 24.49 -4.10
C TRP A 117 -12.04 23.95 -4.85
N ASN A 118 -11.87 23.33 -6.02
CA ASN A 118 -12.94 22.67 -6.77
C ASN A 118 -13.09 21.18 -6.44
N ALA A 119 -12.29 20.63 -5.51
CA ALA A 119 -12.32 19.20 -5.20
C ALA A 119 -13.72 18.70 -4.75
N TRP A 120 -14.53 19.57 -4.14
CA TRP A 120 -15.90 19.24 -3.71
C TRP A 120 -16.85 18.92 -4.88
N HIS A 121 -16.54 19.32 -6.12
CA HIS A 121 -17.35 18.96 -7.29
C HIS A 121 -17.50 17.44 -7.47
N ILE A 122 -16.52 16.65 -7.03
CA ILE A 122 -16.59 15.18 -7.09
C ILE A 122 -17.77 14.65 -6.28
N LEU A 123 -18.20 15.35 -5.22
CA LEU A 123 -19.32 14.95 -4.36
C LEU A 123 -20.69 15.34 -4.92
N VAL A 124 -20.74 16.16 -5.97
CA VAL A 124 -21.99 16.74 -6.46
C VAL A 124 -22.33 16.14 -7.83
N PRO A 125 -23.45 15.38 -7.95
CA PRO A 125 -23.80 14.66 -9.17
C PRO A 125 -23.86 15.49 -10.45
N SER A 126 -24.18 16.79 -10.36
CA SER A 126 -24.25 17.68 -11.52
C SER A 126 -22.90 17.89 -12.23
N TYR A 127 -21.78 17.62 -11.55
CA TYR A 127 -20.43 17.80 -12.11
C TYR A 127 -19.79 16.48 -12.53
N TRP A 128 -20.51 15.35 -12.45
CA TRP A 128 -19.94 14.04 -12.70
C TRP A 128 -19.70 13.78 -14.19
N ASN A 129 -18.50 13.29 -14.51
CA ASN A 129 -18.17 12.74 -15.82
C ASN A 129 -17.93 11.23 -15.69
N THR A 130 -18.96 10.44 -15.96
CA THR A 130 -18.93 8.97 -15.83
C THR A 130 -18.03 8.26 -16.85
N GLY A 131 -17.60 8.96 -17.92
CA GLY A 131 -16.61 8.44 -18.86
C GLY A 131 -15.16 8.60 -18.39
N SER A 132 -14.93 9.30 -17.28
CA SER A 132 -13.59 9.57 -16.75
C SER A 132 -13.14 8.49 -15.76
N VAL A 133 -12.06 7.80 -16.10
CA VAL A 133 -11.39 6.84 -15.20
C VAL A 133 -10.92 7.54 -13.91
N MET A 134 -10.51 8.81 -14.00
CA MET A 134 -10.13 9.62 -12.84
C MET A 134 -11.29 9.87 -11.88
N PHE A 135 -12.51 10.04 -12.41
CA PHE A 135 -13.69 10.20 -11.58
C PHE A 135 -13.99 8.92 -10.79
N GLU A 136 -13.92 7.76 -11.45
CA GLU A 136 -14.08 6.46 -10.79
C GLU A 136 -13.05 6.25 -9.68
N VAL A 137 -11.76 6.49 -9.97
CA VAL A 137 -10.67 6.35 -8.99
C VAL A 137 -10.91 7.24 -7.78
N ALA A 138 -11.24 8.52 -7.99
CA ALA A 138 -11.46 9.47 -6.89
C ALA A 138 -12.65 9.07 -6.01
N LEU A 139 -13.79 8.71 -6.62
CA LEU A 139 -14.99 8.32 -5.88
C LEU A 139 -14.75 7.02 -5.08
N CYS A 140 -14.09 6.03 -5.69
CA CYS A 140 -13.79 4.77 -5.02
C CYS A 140 -12.83 4.96 -3.84
N VAL A 141 -11.76 5.73 -4.00
CA VAL A 141 -10.81 6.02 -2.90
C VAL A 141 -11.50 6.78 -1.77
N MET A 142 -12.30 7.80 -2.09
CA MET A 142 -13.04 8.57 -1.08
C MET A 142 -14.03 7.71 -0.30
N ALA A 143 -14.83 6.91 -1.00
CA ALA A 143 -15.78 5.98 -0.38
C ALA A 143 -15.04 4.93 0.47
N TYR A 144 -13.92 4.42 -0.03
CA TYR A 144 -13.14 3.39 0.67
C TYR A 144 -12.50 3.91 1.96
N ILE A 145 -12.00 5.15 1.99
CA ILE A 145 -11.52 5.78 3.22
C ILE A 145 -12.61 5.76 4.30
N VAL A 146 -13.86 6.11 3.94
CA VAL A 146 -14.99 6.06 4.87
C VAL A 146 -15.25 4.63 5.36
N VAL A 147 -15.25 3.66 4.45
CA VAL A 147 -15.43 2.24 4.77
C VAL A 147 -14.35 1.75 5.72
N LEU A 148 -13.08 2.06 5.48
CA LEU A 148 -11.95 1.69 6.34
C LEU A 148 -12.11 2.22 7.77
N TRP A 149 -12.51 3.49 7.93
CA TRP A 149 -12.74 4.06 9.26
C TRP A 149 -13.94 3.42 9.97
N ILE A 150 -14.99 3.04 9.22
CA ILE A 150 -16.13 2.30 9.78
C ILE A 150 -15.69 0.89 10.21
N GLU A 151 -14.93 0.17 9.39
CA GLU A 151 -14.37 -1.15 9.73
C GLU A 151 -13.43 -1.12 10.94
N PHE A 152 -12.66 -0.03 11.10
CA PHE A 152 -11.76 0.14 12.24
C PHE A 152 -12.48 0.63 13.51
N SER A 153 -13.64 1.25 13.38
CA SER A 153 -14.36 1.86 14.51
C SER A 153 -14.74 0.91 15.67
N PRO A 154 -14.96 -0.43 15.52
CA PRO A 154 -15.13 -1.32 16.67
C PRO A 154 -13.95 -1.31 17.66
N ALA A 155 -12.72 -1.09 17.17
CA ALA A 155 -11.54 -0.95 18.02
C ALA A 155 -11.61 0.35 18.83
N ILE A 156 -12.05 1.44 18.19
CA ILE A 156 -12.26 2.74 18.83
C ILE A 156 -13.37 2.64 19.90
N LEU A 157 -14.52 2.06 19.55
CA LEU A 157 -15.66 1.89 20.47
C LEU A 157 -15.31 1.00 21.68
N THR A 158 -14.48 -0.03 21.47
CA THR A 158 -13.98 -0.89 22.56
C THR A 158 -13.16 -0.08 23.56
N LYS A 159 -12.30 0.82 23.08
CA LYS A 159 -11.48 1.70 23.95
C LYS A 159 -12.33 2.68 24.77
N PHE A 160 -13.42 3.20 24.20
CA PHE A 160 -14.34 4.09 24.90
C PHE A 160 -15.42 3.37 25.73
N GLY A 161 -15.41 2.04 25.79
CA GLY A 161 -16.37 1.25 26.58
C GLY A 161 -17.80 1.23 26.03
N LEU A 162 -18.02 1.64 24.78
CA LEU A 162 -19.34 1.79 24.15
C LEU A 162 -19.86 0.45 23.59
N LYS A 163 -20.24 -0.47 24.49
CA LYS A 163 -20.63 -1.85 24.15
C LYS A 163 -21.87 -1.94 23.23
N ASP A 164 -22.88 -1.10 23.45
CA ASP A 164 -24.13 -1.18 22.67
C ASP A 164 -23.95 -0.68 21.22
N SER A 165 -23.23 0.42 21.04
CA SER A 165 -22.89 0.95 19.72
C SER A 165 -22.04 -0.04 18.94
N LYS A 166 -21.07 -0.69 19.61
CA LYS A 166 -20.25 -1.75 19.00
C LYS A 166 -21.12 -2.92 18.51
N LYS A 167 -22.03 -3.42 19.35
CA LYS A 167 -22.93 -4.53 18.98
C LYS A 167 -23.85 -4.19 17.82
N LYS A 168 -24.35 -2.94 17.76
CA LYS A 168 -25.16 -2.46 16.62
C LYS A 168 -24.33 -2.41 15.33
N LEU A 169 -23.11 -1.90 15.42
CA LEU A 169 -22.19 -1.80 14.28
C LEU A 169 -21.75 -3.16 13.76
N GLU A 170 -21.39 -4.10 14.64
CA GLU A 170 -20.95 -5.45 14.26
C GLU A 170 -22.02 -6.20 13.44
N LYS A 171 -23.31 -5.90 13.65
CA LYS A 171 -24.41 -6.48 12.84
C LYS A 171 -24.42 -6.01 11.39
N ILE A 172 -23.95 -4.80 11.12
CA ILE A 172 -23.95 -4.20 9.77
C ILE A 172 -22.56 -4.23 9.11
N LEU A 173 -21.52 -4.61 9.87
CA LEU A 173 -20.14 -4.57 9.41
C LEU A 173 -19.90 -5.45 8.18
N PHE A 174 -20.66 -6.52 7.98
CA PHE A 174 -20.53 -7.38 6.80
C PHE A 174 -20.76 -6.62 5.48
N VAL A 175 -21.64 -5.60 5.48
CA VAL A 175 -21.87 -4.74 4.30
C VAL A 175 -20.62 -3.92 4.00
N PHE A 176 -20.01 -3.35 5.04
CA PHE A 176 -18.80 -2.56 4.92
C PHE A 176 -17.62 -3.42 4.49
N VAL A 177 -17.47 -4.64 5.02
CA VAL A 177 -16.45 -5.60 4.56
C VAL A 177 -16.62 -5.94 3.09
N ALA A 178 -17.85 -6.14 2.61
CA ALA A 178 -18.10 -6.38 1.19
C ALA A 178 -17.71 -5.16 0.33
N LEU A 179 -18.05 -3.94 0.77
CA LEU A 179 -17.62 -2.70 0.12
C LEU A 179 -16.10 -2.51 0.20
N GLY A 180 -15.47 -2.93 1.30
CA GLY A 180 -14.03 -2.89 1.53
C GLY A 180 -13.25 -3.88 0.66
N VAL A 181 -13.92 -4.89 0.10
CA VAL A 181 -13.36 -5.74 -0.96
C VAL A 181 -13.62 -5.14 -2.34
N LEU A 182 -14.83 -4.61 -2.58
CA LEU A 182 -15.24 -4.08 -3.87
C LEU A 182 -14.47 -2.81 -4.27
N LEU A 183 -14.46 -1.79 -3.41
CA LEU A 183 -13.94 -0.46 -3.75
C LEU A 183 -12.43 -0.46 -4.05
N PRO A 184 -11.58 -1.17 -3.26
CA PRO A 184 -10.15 -1.31 -3.58
C PRO A 184 -9.90 -2.05 -4.88
N SER A 185 -10.71 -3.08 -5.15
CA SER A 185 -10.62 -3.83 -6.40
C SER A 185 -10.87 -2.92 -7.60
N MET A 186 -11.92 -2.10 -7.52
CA MET A 186 -12.25 -1.11 -8.57
C MET A 186 -11.11 -0.13 -8.75
N HIS A 187 -10.74 0.66 -7.74
CA HIS A 187 -9.77 1.73 -7.99
C HIS A 187 -8.36 1.24 -8.32
N GLN A 188 -7.87 0.13 -7.75
CA GLN A 188 -6.56 -0.42 -8.13
C GLN A 188 -6.56 -0.90 -9.58
N SER A 189 -7.68 -1.49 -10.05
CA SER A 189 -7.83 -1.85 -11.46
C SER A 189 -7.94 -0.61 -12.36
N SER A 190 -8.71 0.42 -11.94
CA SER A 190 -8.87 1.67 -12.68
C SER A 190 -7.56 2.46 -12.78
N LEU A 191 -6.67 2.38 -11.77
CA LEU A 191 -5.31 2.91 -11.88
C LEU A 191 -4.53 2.30 -13.06
N GLY A 192 -4.73 1.00 -13.33
CA GLY A 192 -4.21 0.36 -14.54
C GLY A 192 -4.92 0.84 -15.81
N THR A 193 -6.24 1.03 -15.77
CA THR A 193 -7.01 1.58 -16.91
C THR A 193 -6.53 2.96 -17.35
N LEU A 194 -6.02 3.80 -16.42
CA LEU A 194 -5.44 5.09 -16.78
C LEU A 194 -4.30 4.97 -17.79
N LEU A 195 -3.42 4.00 -17.59
CA LEU A 195 -2.30 3.74 -18.49
C LEU A 195 -2.79 3.17 -19.83
N VAL A 196 -3.86 2.38 -19.83
CA VAL A 196 -4.52 1.93 -21.08
C VAL A 196 -4.96 3.15 -21.90
N VAL A 197 -5.59 4.14 -21.26
CA VAL A 197 -6.05 5.37 -21.92
C VAL A 197 -4.88 6.21 -22.45
N MET A 198 -3.72 6.20 -21.79
CA MET A 198 -2.51 6.89 -22.26
C MET A 198 -1.93 6.30 -23.56
N GLY A 199 -2.39 5.13 -23.99
CA GLY A 199 -2.17 4.62 -25.34
C GLY A 199 -0.69 4.54 -25.73
N TYR A 200 -0.34 5.18 -26.85
CA TYR A 200 1.00 5.19 -27.43
C TYR A 200 2.05 5.95 -26.61
N GLN A 201 1.62 6.71 -25.59
CA GLN A 201 2.55 7.39 -24.69
C GLN A 201 3.26 6.41 -23.75
N ILE A 202 2.71 5.21 -23.57
CA ILE A 202 3.30 4.16 -22.74
C ILE A 202 4.08 3.18 -23.62
N HIS A 203 5.30 2.89 -23.21
CA HIS A 203 6.17 1.94 -23.91
C HIS A 203 5.52 0.54 -24.04
N PRO A 204 5.70 -0.17 -25.18
CA PRO A 204 5.05 -1.46 -25.44
C PRO A 204 5.27 -2.55 -24.38
N LEU A 205 6.37 -2.50 -23.62
CA LEU A 205 6.60 -3.45 -22.52
C LEU A 205 5.59 -3.31 -21.37
N TRP A 206 5.09 -2.10 -21.10
CA TRP A 206 4.08 -1.86 -20.07
C TRP A 206 2.69 -1.67 -20.64
N GLN A 207 2.56 -1.22 -21.90
CA GLN A 207 1.27 -0.97 -22.49
C GLN A 207 0.54 -2.24 -22.92
N THR A 208 -0.55 -2.57 -22.22
CA THR A 208 -1.42 -3.71 -22.52
C THR A 208 -2.86 -3.48 -22.07
N PRO A 209 -3.89 -3.96 -22.80
CA PRO A 209 -5.28 -3.87 -22.36
C PRO A 209 -5.56 -4.59 -21.03
N ILE A 210 -4.71 -5.54 -20.61
CA ILE A 210 -4.88 -6.25 -19.33
C ILE A 210 -4.21 -5.53 -18.13
N LEU A 211 -3.75 -4.29 -18.30
CA LEU A 211 -3.21 -3.46 -17.22
C LEU A 211 -4.10 -3.41 -15.97
N PRO A 212 -5.45 -3.32 -16.06
CA PRO A 212 -6.31 -3.34 -14.88
C PRO A 212 -6.14 -4.61 -14.04
N LEU A 213 -6.01 -5.77 -14.71
CA LEU A 213 -5.77 -7.06 -14.06
C LEU A 213 -4.38 -7.12 -13.42
N LEU A 214 -3.34 -6.64 -14.12
CA LEU A 214 -1.97 -6.63 -13.61
C LEU A 214 -1.81 -5.71 -12.39
N PHE A 215 -2.43 -4.53 -12.44
CA PHE A 215 -2.43 -3.59 -11.31
C PHE A 215 -3.17 -4.16 -10.11
N LEU A 216 -4.35 -4.76 -10.32
CA LEU A 216 -5.11 -5.40 -9.26
C LEU A 216 -4.37 -6.59 -8.64
N ALA A 217 -3.83 -7.48 -9.46
CA ALA A 217 -3.07 -8.65 -9.00
C ALA A 217 -1.83 -8.24 -8.19
N SER A 218 -1.07 -7.26 -8.70
CA SER A 218 0.08 -6.73 -7.97
C SER A 218 -0.35 -6.06 -6.65
N ALA A 219 -1.43 -5.27 -6.62
CA ALA A 219 -1.93 -4.62 -5.42
C ALA A 219 -2.33 -5.61 -4.31
N ILE A 220 -3.05 -6.69 -4.66
CA ILE A 220 -3.42 -7.73 -3.69
C ILE A 220 -2.17 -8.39 -3.10
N THR A 221 -1.19 -8.71 -3.95
CA THR A 221 0.03 -9.39 -3.51
C THR A 221 0.93 -8.49 -2.68
N MET A 222 1.03 -7.21 -3.03
CA MET A 222 1.66 -6.18 -2.20
C MET A 222 0.94 -6.05 -0.85
N GLY A 223 -0.39 -6.15 -0.83
CA GLY A 223 -1.18 -6.19 0.40
C GLY A 223 -0.83 -7.36 1.32
N PHE A 224 -0.61 -8.57 0.79
CA PHE A 224 -0.09 -9.67 1.61
C PHE A 224 1.36 -9.42 2.05
N SER A 225 2.18 -8.85 1.16
CA SER A 225 3.58 -8.57 1.42
C SER A 225 3.79 -7.55 2.54
N ILE A 226 2.99 -6.47 2.55
CA ILE A 226 3.10 -5.41 3.55
C ILE A 226 2.73 -5.93 4.93
N VAL A 227 1.77 -6.86 5.04
CA VAL A 227 1.41 -7.49 6.32
C VAL A 227 2.56 -8.32 6.87
N VAL A 228 3.26 -9.07 6.01
CA VAL A 228 4.47 -9.81 6.40
C VAL A 228 5.58 -8.84 6.83
N PHE A 229 5.79 -7.77 6.06
CA PHE A 229 6.77 -6.73 6.35
C PHE A 229 6.50 -6.04 7.70
N GLU A 230 5.28 -5.59 7.94
CA GLU A 230 4.88 -4.91 9.18
C GLU A 230 4.95 -5.83 10.39
N ALA A 231 4.56 -7.11 10.26
CA ALA A 231 4.65 -8.07 11.35
C ALA A 231 6.11 -8.27 11.81
N LEU A 232 7.05 -8.38 10.87
CA LEU A 232 8.48 -8.53 11.14
C LEU A 232 9.13 -7.23 11.62
N LEU A 233 8.82 -6.11 10.98
CA LEU A 233 9.34 -4.79 11.37
C LEU A 233 8.84 -4.41 12.75
N GLY A 234 7.55 -4.56 13.02
CA GLY A 234 6.96 -4.29 14.34
C GLY A 234 7.54 -5.18 15.42
N ALA A 235 7.85 -6.43 15.11
CA ALA A 235 8.52 -7.31 16.05
C ALA A 235 9.93 -6.86 16.42
N SER A 236 10.72 -6.44 15.43
CA SER A 236 12.06 -5.90 15.67
C SER A 236 12.01 -4.53 16.36
N ALA A 237 11.09 -3.65 15.96
CA ALA A 237 11.01 -2.28 16.46
C ALA A 237 10.44 -2.19 17.88
N PHE A 238 9.54 -3.12 18.24
CA PHE A 238 8.88 -3.15 19.55
C PHE A 238 9.32 -4.33 20.44
N ASN A 239 10.41 -5.03 20.09
CA ASN A 239 10.92 -6.20 20.83
C ASN A 239 9.85 -7.24 21.14
N ARG A 240 9.00 -7.55 20.15
CA ARG A 240 7.89 -8.51 20.27
C ARG A 240 8.26 -9.84 19.61
N SER A 241 7.83 -10.95 20.19
CA SER A 241 8.02 -12.27 19.57
C SER A 241 7.01 -12.51 18.45
N VAL A 242 7.51 -12.82 17.25
CA VAL A 242 6.71 -13.27 16.08
C VAL A 242 6.43 -14.77 16.14
N ARG A 243 6.95 -15.50 17.13
CA ARG A 243 6.93 -16.98 17.14
C ARG A 243 5.54 -17.57 16.89
N HIS A 244 4.51 -16.93 17.45
CA HIS A 244 3.11 -17.36 17.33
C HIS A 244 2.45 -16.96 16.00
N GLU A 245 3.03 -16.00 15.28
CA GLU A 245 2.56 -15.52 13.97
C GLU A 245 3.29 -16.19 12.80
N MET A 246 4.46 -16.79 13.05
CA MET A 246 5.27 -17.45 12.03
C MET A 246 4.49 -18.48 11.19
N PRO A 247 3.63 -19.35 11.75
CA PRO A 247 2.83 -20.27 10.94
C PRO A 247 1.89 -19.56 9.96
N GLN A 248 1.27 -18.46 10.39
CA GLN A 248 0.37 -17.65 9.59
C GLN A 248 1.15 -16.91 8.49
N LEU A 249 2.32 -16.34 8.83
CA LEU A 249 3.21 -15.70 7.86
C LEU A 249 3.74 -16.70 6.81
N ALA A 250 4.03 -17.94 7.20
CA ALA A 250 4.46 -18.99 6.29
C ALA A 250 3.36 -19.40 5.30
N LYS A 251 2.09 -19.42 5.75
CA LYS A 251 0.94 -19.64 4.87
C LYS A 251 0.74 -18.48 3.91
N LEU A 252 0.84 -17.23 4.39
CA LEU A 252 0.82 -16.04 3.54
C LEU A 252 1.93 -16.09 2.47
N ALA A 253 3.15 -16.49 2.85
CA ALA A 253 4.26 -16.63 1.91
C ALA A 253 3.96 -17.66 0.79
N ARG A 254 3.25 -18.75 1.10
CA ARG A 254 2.80 -19.72 0.09
C ARG A 254 1.73 -19.12 -0.85
N ILE A 255 0.80 -18.31 -0.33
CA ILE A 255 -0.19 -17.61 -1.14
C ILE A 255 0.50 -16.62 -2.08
N ILE A 256 1.41 -15.80 -1.53
CA ILE A 256 2.23 -14.85 -2.29
C ILE A 256 2.97 -15.58 -3.42
N GLN A 257 3.62 -16.72 -3.11
CA GLN A 257 4.34 -17.51 -4.10
C GLN A 257 3.43 -17.93 -5.27
N GLY A 258 2.26 -18.50 -4.97
CA GLY A 258 1.31 -18.95 -6.00
C GLY A 258 0.79 -17.80 -6.87
N MET A 259 0.43 -16.68 -6.25
CA MET A 259 -0.03 -15.50 -6.97
C MET A 259 1.07 -14.87 -7.83
N MET A 260 2.33 -14.88 -7.38
CA MET A 260 3.46 -14.38 -8.17
C MET A 260 3.79 -15.26 -9.37
N VAL A 261 3.69 -16.58 -9.23
CA VAL A 261 3.78 -17.49 -10.39
C VAL A 261 2.70 -17.15 -11.41
N ALA A 262 1.44 -17.02 -10.98
CA ALA A 262 0.34 -16.66 -11.87
C ALA A 262 0.55 -15.29 -12.53
N TYR A 263 0.96 -14.28 -11.75
CA TYR A 263 1.25 -12.94 -12.25
C TYR A 263 2.33 -12.95 -13.33
N LEU A 264 3.45 -13.63 -13.10
CA LEU A 264 4.56 -13.72 -14.07
C LEU A 264 4.13 -14.47 -15.34
N VAL A 265 3.39 -15.56 -15.22
CA VAL A 265 2.86 -16.31 -16.38
C VAL A 265 1.93 -15.42 -17.22
N ILE A 266 1.02 -14.69 -16.58
CA ILE A 266 0.11 -13.76 -17.27
C ILE A 266 0.92 -12.62 -17.93
N ARG A 267 1.88 -12.04 -17.21
CA ARG A 267 2.69 -10.92 -17.69
C ARG A 267 3.53 -11.30 -18.92
N PHE A 268 4.24 -12.42 -18.87
CA PHE A 268 5.02 -12.89 -20.01
C PHE A 268 4.14 -13.41 -21.15
N GLY A 269 3.06 -14.11 -20.84
CA GLY A 269 2.09 -14.58 -21.83
C GLY A 269 1.51 -13.43 -22.65
N ASP A 270 1.13 -12.33 -22.00
CA ASP A 270 0.67 -11.11 -22.66
C ASP A 270 1.71 -10.51 -23.61
N ILE A 271 2.97 -10.41 -23.19
CA ILE A 271 4.06 -9.88 -24.03
C ILE A 271 4.27 -10.76 -25.29
N VAL A 272 4.21 -12.08 -25.12
CA VAL A 272 4.32 -13.05 -26.24
C VAL A 272 3.15 -12.89 -27.21
N VAL A 273 1.91 -12.83 -26.72
CA VAL A 273 0.71 -12.67 -27.54
C VAL A 273 0.72 -11.35 -28.32
N ARG A 274 1.23 -10.28 -27.72
CA ARG A 274 1.37 -8.98 -28.37
C ARG A 274 2.57 -8.88 -29.32
N GLY A 275 3.42 -9.90 -29.40
CA GLY A 275 4.62 -9.90 -30.23
C GLY A 275 5.71 -8.93 -29.76
N ALA A 276 5.65 -8.46 -28.51
CA ALA A 276 6.56 -7.44 -27.96
C ALA A 276 7.85 -8.02 -27.35
N ILE A 277 8.18 -9.29 -27.65
CA ILE A 277 9.34 -9.99 -27.07
C ILE A 277 10.65 -9.29 -27.43
N ALA A 278 10.78 -8.74 -28.63
CA ALA A 278 12.00 -8.06 -29.06
C ALA A 278 12.35 -6.87 -28.15
N GLU A 279 11.34 -6.13 -27.69
CA GLU A 279 11.50 -4.97 -26.79
C GLU A 279 12.11 -5.36 -25.43
N LEU A 280 12.05 -6.63 -25.04
CA LEU A 280 12.74 -7.10 -23.84
C LEU A 280 14.27 -6.96 -23.93
N PHE A 281 14.81 -6.78 -25.14
CA PHE A 281 16.24 -6.72 -25.39
C PHE A 281 16.67 -5.47 -26.19
N THR A 282 15.77 -4.83 -26.92
CA THR A 282 16.11 -3.74 -27.85
C THR A 282 15.86 -2.32 -27.32
N SER A 283 15.17 -2.15 -26.19
CA SER A 283 14.71 -0.84 -25.69
C SER A 283 15.65 -0.17 -24.68
N GLY A 284 16.91 -0.63 -24.56
CA GLY A 284 17.94 -0.01 -23.73
C GLY A 284 17.59 0.03 -22.23
N ILE A 285 17.55 1.23 -21.64
CA ILE A 285 17.25 1.43 -20.20
C ILE A 285 15.89 0.83 -19.80
N ARG A 286 14.91 0.85 -20.69
CA ARG A 286 13.56 0.31 -20.44
C ARG A 286 13.60 -1.21 -20.32
N SER A 287 14.33 -1.88 -21.21
CA SER A 287 14.55 -3.31 -21.13
C SER A 287 15.23 -3.69 -19.80
N LEU A 288 16.23 -2.91 -19.38
CA LEU A 288 16.92 -3.13 -18.09
C LEU A 288 15.96 -2.98 -16.90
N MET A 289 15.18 -1.90 -16.84
CA MET A 289 14.22 -1.67 -15.74
C MET A 289 13.18 -2.81 -15.68
N PHE A 290 12.67 -3.24 -16.83
CA PHE A 290 11.77 -4.39 -16.91
C PHE A 290 12.41 -5.67 -16.34
N TRP A 291 13.67 -5.97 -16.65
CA TRP A 291 14.34 -7.15 -16.11
C TRP A 291 14.59 -7.05 -14.60
N ILE A 292 14.88 -5.86 -14.08
CA ILE A 292 15.00 -5.63 -12.63
C ILE A 292 13.64 -5.86 -11.96
N GLU A 293 12.56 -5.34 -12.52
CA GLU A 293 11.18 -5.57 -12.06
C GLU A 293 10.86 -7.07 -11.99
N ILE A 294 11.13 -7.82 -13.07
CA ILE A 294 10.92 -9.27 -13.12
C ILE A 294 11.76 -10.01 -12.08
N ALA A 295 13.03 -9.63 -11.91
CA ALA A 295 13.90 -10.27 -10.91
C ALA A 295 13.34 -10.08 -9.48
N LEU A 296 12.82 -8.89 -9.17
CA LEU A 296 12.20 -8.59 -7.88
C LEU A 296 10.90 -9.38 -7.67
N PHE A 297 10.06 -9.54 -8.71
CA PHE A 297 8.85 -10.38 -8.65
C PHE A 297 9.17 -11.88 -8.58
N ALA A 298 10.24 -12.34 -9.23
CA ALA A 298 10.65 -13.74 -9.23
C ALA A 298 11.32 -14.17 -7.91
N THR A 299 11.92 -13.23 -7.18
CA THR A 299 12.59 -13.50 -5.90
C THR A 299 11.68 -14.22 -4.89
N PRO A 300 10.46 -13.75 -4.54
CA PRO A 300 9.58 -14.47 -3.63
C PRO A 300 9.13 -15.83 -4.18
N VAL A 301 9.02 -16.00 -5.50
CA VAL A 301 8.68 -17.30 -6.14
C VAL A 301 9.74 -18.35 -5.82
N VAL A 302 11.01 -18.01 -6.04
CA VAL A 302 12.15 -18.90 -5.80
C VAL A 302 12.36 -19.12 -4.31
N LEU A 303 12.33 -18.03 -3.54
CA LEU A 303 12.61 -18.06 -2.11
C LEU A 303 11.56 -18.88 -1.35
N PHE A 304 10.27 -18.65 -1.62
CA PHE A 304 9.19 -19.33 -0.92
C PHE A 304 8.85 -20.71 -1.48
N ALA A 305 9.54 -21.22 -2.50
CA ALA A 305 9.38 -22.60 -2.94
C ALA A 305 9.74 -23.62 -1.84
N LYS A 306 10.82 -23.35 -1.10
CA LYS A 306 11.27 -24.21 0.00
C LYS A 306 10.46 -23.94 1.26
N ALA A 307 10.00 -25.01 1.92
CA ALA A 307 9.24 -24.91 3.17
C ALA A 307 10.04 -24.27 4.31
N GLU A 308 11.33 -24.54 4.37
CA GLU A 308 12.26 -23.98 5.36
C GLU A 308 12.33 -22.45 5.26
N ASN A 309 12.37 -21.91 4.04
CA ASN A 309 12.41 -20.47 3.80
C ASN A 309 11.12 -19.78 4.24
N ARG A 310 9.96 -20.43 4.08
CA ARG A 310 8.67 -19.87 4.55
C ARG A 310 8.60 -19.77 6.08
N MET A 311 9.41 -20.55 6.80
CA MET A 311 9.53 -20.50 8.26
C MET A 311 10.75 -19.68 8.74
N SER A 312 11.49 -19.04 7.85
CA SER A 312 12.68 -18.24 8.19
C SER A 312 12.36 -16.76 8.18
N LYS A 313 12.61 -16.06 9.31
CA LYS A 313 12.42 -14.60 9.43
C LYS A 313 13.19 -13.85 8.34
N LYS A 314 14.43 -14.26 8.06
CA LYS A 314 15.29 -13.63 7.04
C LYS A 314 14.70 -13.78 5.64
N ALA A 315 14.24 -14.98 5.29
CA ALA A 315 13.65 -15.21 3.97
C ALA A 315 12.31 -14.49 3.82
N LEU A 316 11.44 -14.53 4.83
CA LEU A 316 10.19 -13.75 4.83
C LEU A 316 10.44 -12.25 4.65
N TRP A 317 11.44 -11.70 5.35
CA TRP A 317 11.85 -10.30 5.22
C TRP A 317 12.31 -9.96 3.80
N ILE A 318 13.25 -10.74 3.25
CA ILE A 318 13.79 -10.52 1.90
C ILE A 318 12.68 -10.64 0.86
N GLY A 319 11.85 -11.68 0.94
CA GLY A 319 10.74 -11.87 0.00
C GLY A 319 9.70 -10.76 0.08
N ALA A 320 9.38 -10.28 1.29
CA ALA A 320 8.43 -9.19 1.48
C ALA A 320 8.98 -7.86 0.93
N CYS A 321 10.22 -7.50 1.27
CA CYS A 321 10.88 -6.31 0.74
C CYS A 321 11.01 -6.37 -0.79
N SER A 322 11.41 -7.51 -1.34
CA SER A 322 11.55 -7.69 -2.79
C SER A 322 10.23 -7.47 -3.51
N LEU A 323 9.13 -8.01 -3.01
CA LEU A 323 7.81 -7.86 -3.63
C LEU A 323 7.25 -6.43 -3.51
N LEU A 324 7.47 -5.78 -2.37
CA LEU A 324 7.09 -4.36 -2.21
C LEU A 324 7.89 -3.47 -3.17
N LEU A 325 9.19 -3.71 -3.30
CA LEU A 325 10.05 -3.02 -4.27
C LEU A 325 9.64 -3.34 -5.71
N ALA A 326 9.30 -4.59 -6.03
CA ALA A 326 8.83 -4.98 -7.36
C ALA A 326 7.56 -4.21 -7.74
N GLY A 327 6.57 -4.19 -6.85
CA GLY A 327 5.30 -3.50 -7.09
C GLY A 327 5.42 -1.98 -7.14
N ALA A 328 6.34 -1.40 -6.36
CA ALA A 328 6.68 0.02 -6.41
C ALA A 328 7.41 0.38 -7.72
N LEU A 329 8.42 -0.40 -8.10
CA LEU A 329 9.17 -0.21 -9.33
C LEU A 329 8.27 -0.38 -10.56
N TYR A 330 7.40 -1.39 -10.59
CA TYR A 330 6.42 -1.57 -11.66
C TYR A 330 5.55 -0.33 -11.87
N ARG A 331 5.10 0.31 -10.78
CA ARG A 331 4.29 1.53 -10.84
C ARG A 331 5.12 2.75 -11.26
N LEU A 332 6.34 2.89 -10.76
CA LEU A 332 7.27 3.94 -11.20
C LEU A 332 7.59 3.79 -12.68
N ASP A 333 7.88 2.57 -13.12
CA ASP A 333 8.22 2.28 -14.50
C ASP A 333 7.03 2.59 -15.39
N ALA A 334 5.84 2.10 -15.05
CA ALA A 334 4.64 2.32 -15.86
C ALA A 334 4.28 3.81 -16.00
N PHE A 335 4.42 4.62 -14.94
CA PHE A 335 4.00 6.03 -14.95
C PHE A 335 5.11 7.04 -15.31
N LEU A 336 6.40 6.69 -15.17
CA LEU A 336 7.50 7.64 -15.38
C LEU A 336 8.54 7.16 -16.40
N VAL A 337 8.93 5.88 -16.38
CA VAL A 337 10.00 5.36 -17.26
C VAL A 337 9.46 4.97 -18.64
N ALA A 338 8.30 4.33 -18.65
CA ALA A 338 7.58 3.90 -19.83
C ALA A 338 6.82 5.06 -20.49
N TYR A 339 6.48 6.09 -19.71
CA TYR A 339 5.72 7.25 -20.19
C TYR A 339 6.62 8.24 -20.96
N GLN A 340 6.28 8.46 -22.23
CA GLN A 340 6.96 9.41 -23.10
C GLN A 340 5.96 10.17 -23.97
N THR A 341 5.95 11.49 -23.84
CA THR A 341 5.05 12.37 -24.61
C THR A 341 5.60 12.74 -25.99
N GLY A 342 6.90 12.56 -26.23
CA GLY A 342 7.56 12.82 -27.51
C GLY A 342 8.79 13.72 -27.38
N ALA A 343 9.34 14.15 -28.52
CA ALA A 343 10.53 15.01 -28.55
C ALA A 343 10.25 16.39 -27.92
N GLY A 344 11.26 16.94 -27.21
CA GLY A 344 11.20 18.28 -26.60
C GLY A 344 10.63 18.32 -25.18
N TRP A 345 10.12 17.22 -24.64
CA TRP A 345 9.67 17.12 -23.26
C TRP A 345 10.60 16.24 -22.44
N SER A 346 10.95 16.70 -21.25
CA SER A 346 11.65 15.91 -20.25
C SER A 346 11.12 16.25 -18.87
N TYR A 347 11.26 15.31 -17.94
CA TYR A 347 10.91 15.50 -16.54
C TYR A 347 11.99 14.87 -15.67
N PHE A 348 12.40 15.62 -14.66
CA PHE A 348 13.21 15.11 -13.56
C PHE A 348 12.69 15.72 -12.26
N PRO A 349 12.43 14.93 -11.22
CA PRO A 349 11.77 15.40 -10.02
C PRO A 349 12.58 16.51 -9.35
N SER A 350 11.87 17.54 -8.87
CA SER A 350 12.48 18.58 -8.05
C SER A 350 12.84 18.01 -6.67
N VAL A 351 13.81 18.63 -6.01
CA VAL A 351 14.15 18.29 -4.61
C VAL A 351 12.93 18.46 -3.70
N GLN A 352 12.06 19.44 -3.98
CA GLN A 352 10.87 19.67 -3.16
C GLN A 352 9.80 18.58 -3.38
N GLU A 353 9.66 18.02 -4.60
CA GLU A 353 8.78 16.87 -4.86
C GLU A 353 9.22 15.64 -4.05
N LEU A 354 10.55 15.38 -4.03
CA LEU A 354 11.12 14.29 -3.25
C LEU A 354 10.93 14.51 -1.74
N LEU A 355 11.14 15.74 -1.25
CA LEU A 355 10.95 16.06 0.17
C LEU A 355 9.49 15.95 0.61
N VAL A 356 8.53 16.30 -0.24
CA VAL A 356 7.10 16.11 0.05
C VAL A 356 6.78 14.62 0.16
N THR A 357 7.23 13.82 -0.81
CA THR A 357 7.04 12.36 -0.81
C THR A 357 7.62 11.74 0.47
N ILE A 358 8.87 12.06 0.81
CA ILE A 358 9.55 11.59 2.03
C ILE A 358 8.82 12.06 3.29
N GLY A 359 8.35 13.30 3.32
CA GLY A 359 7.64 13.85 4.47
C GLY A 359 6.24 13.26 4.68
N ILE A 360 5.55 12.84 3.62
CA ILE A 360 4.28 12.12 3.73
C ILE A 360 4.50 10.72 4.30
N ILE A 361 5.51 9.98 3.82
CA ILE A 361 5.92 8.70 4.43
C ILE A 361 6.28 8.89 5.90
N ALA A 362 7.04 9.94 6.22
CA ALA A 362 7.39 10.26 7.60
C ALA A 362 6.16 10.58 8.46
N THR A 363 5.17 11.26 7.90
CA THR A 363 3.89 11.54 8.57
C THR A 363 3.13 10.26 8.85
N GLU A 364 3.08 9.33 7.89
CA GLU A 364 2.46 8.02 8.07
C GLU A 364 3.11 7.22 9.20
N ILE A 365 4.44 7.10 9.18
CA ILE A 365 5.20 6.41 10.23
C ILE A 365 4.96 7.06 11.59
N LEU A 366 4.96 8.41 11.65
CA LEU A 366 4.72 9.15 12.89
C LEU A 366 3.31 8.87 13.45
N LEU A 367 2.27 8.96 12.61
CA LEU A 367 0.89 8.68 12.99
C LEU A 367 0.72 7.23 13.45
N TYR A 368 1.32 6.28 12.72
CA TYR A 368 1.30 4.87 13.07
C TYR A 368 1.92 4.62 14.46
N VAL A 369 3.11 5.17 14.73
CA VAL A 369 3.78 5.03 16.03
C VAL A 369 2.95 5.65 17.16
N VAL A 370 2.37 6.84 16.95
CA VAL A 370 1.49 7.49 17.93
C VAL A 370 0.26 6.63 18.22
N PHE A 371 -0.37 6.07 17.18
CA PHE A 371 -1.57 5.27 17.33
C PHE A 371 -1.30 3.94 18.02
N VAL A 372 -0.29 3.22 17.59
CA VAL A 372 0.12 1.94 18.18
C VAL A 372 0.45 2.08 19.68
N ARG A 373 1.06 3.20 20.08
CA ARG A 373 1.35 3.49 21.49
C ARG A 373 0.12 3.86 22.31
N LYS A 374 -0.87 4.53 21.69
CA LYS A 374 -2.07 5.04 22.38
C LYS A 374 -3.29 4.14 22.28
N PHE A 375 -3.37 3.25 21.29
CA PHE A 375 -4.55 2.43 21.00
C PHE A 375 -4.22 0.95 21.07
N PRO A 376 -5.20 0.12 21.48
CA PRO A 376 -5.04 -1.33 21.55
C PRO A 376 -5.06 -1.96 20.15
N VAL A 377 -3.92 -1.89 19.45
CA VAL A 377 -3.78 -2.37 18.07
C VAL A 377 -3.24 -3.80 18.06
N PHE A 378 -2.17 -4.07 18.80
CA PHE A 378 -1.48 -5.35 18.76
C PHE A 378 -2.15 -6.40 19.66
N TYR A 379 -2.00 -7.66 19.24
CA TYR A 379 -2.27 -8.80 20.09
C TYR A 379 -1.08 -8.98 21.05
N THR A 380 -1.27 -8.71 22.33
CA THR A 380 -0.23 -8.88 23.34
C THR A 380 -0.27 -10.30 23.88
N HIS A 381 0.65 -11.14 23.42
CA HIS A 381 1.24 -12.16 24.28
C HIS A 381 2.39 -11.50 25.01
N LYS A 382 2.19 -11.09 26.27
CA LYS A 382 3.31 -10.71 27.13
C LYS A 382 4.18 -11.95 27.30
N LEU A 383 5.33 -11.96 26.65
CA LEU A 383 6.34 -12.98 26.87
C LEU A 383 6.72 -12.93 28.34
N THR A 384 6.75 -14.09 28.97
CA THR A 384 7.36 -14.21 30.29
C THR A 384 8.85 -13.82 30.19
N PRO A 385 9.48 -13.31 31.27
CA PRO A 385 10.91 -12.97 31.27
C PRO A 385 11.81 -14.10 30.76
N ALA A 386 11.41 -15.36 30.99
CA ALA A 386 12.09 -16.55 30.48
C ALA A 386 11.99 -16.71 28.95
N GLU A 387 10.86 -16.36 28.34
CA GLU A 387 10.70 -16.42 26.88
C GLU A 387 11.41 -15.26 26.17
N LEU A 388 11.54 -14.12 26.84
CA LEU A 388 12.32 -12.97 26.38
C LEU A 388 13.83 -13.29 26.36
N ALA A 389 14.33 -13.96 27.40
CA ALA A 389 15.70 -14.47 27.44
C ALA A 389 15.98 -15.50 26.33
N ALA A 390 15.05 -16.43 26.10
CA ALA A 390 15.18 -17.44 25.05
C ALA A 390 15.06 -16.88 23.62
N ALA A 391 14.41 -15.73 23.43
CA ALA A 391 14.28 -15.06 22.15
C ALA A 391 15.55 -14.30 21.73
N HIS A 392 16.48 -14.07 22.65
CA HIS A 392 17.76 -13.41 22.39
C HIS A 392 18.89 -14.41 22.07
N GLU A 393 18.68 -15.70 22.32
CA GLU A 393 19.67 -16.78 22.06
C GLU A 393 19.46 -17.54 20.73
N LYS A 394 18.46 -17.19 19.91
CA LYS A 394 18.20 -17.79 18.59
C LYS A 394 17.65 -16.78 17.59
#